data_AF-F0WEW6-F1
#
_entry.id   AF-F0WEW6-F1
#
_cell.length_a   1.000
_cell.length_b   1.000
_cell.length_c   1.000
_cell.angle_alpha   90.00
_cell.angle_beta   90.00
_cell.angle_gamma   90.00
#
_symmetry.space_group_name_H-M   'P 1'
#
loop_
_entity.id
_entity.type
_entity.pdbx_description
1 polymer ?
#
loop_
_entity_poly.entity_id
_entity_poly.type
_entity_poly.pdbx_seq_one_letter_code
_entity_poly.pdbx_strand_id
1 'polypeptide(L)'
;MSVEVTIQIIERAEEFYNDPELAIQYDRLGDSSAKAQQLSKSISSAALFSIQLKRLENCKIYIARLHSDSIGFLRIGTKHLYLLNSDEKYLDKDVLSLLDFYVKEAFQRRQIGLQLFRSMLEVGMTAKR
;
A
#
# COMPACT_ATOMS: atom_id res chain seq x y z
N MET A 1 -23.30 7.37 -2.24
CA MET A 1 -23.43 5.94 -2.61
C MET A 1 -22.11 5.24 -2.30
N SER A 2 -22.14 4.19 -1.47
CA SER A 2 -20.97 3.34 -1.21
C SER A 2 -20.65 2.55 -2.48
N VAL A 3 -19.39 2.56 -2.90
CA VAL A 3 -18.88 1.71 -3.98
C VAL A 3 -18.19 0.53 -3.32
N GLU A 4 -18.66 -0.67 -3.61
CA GLU A 4 -18.02 -1.91 -3.17
C GLU A 4 -16.89 -2.25 -4.15
N VAL A 5 -15.73 -2.61 -3.59
CA VAL A 5 -14.54 -2.96 -4.36
C VAL A 5 -14.01 -4.30 -3.88
N THR A 6 -13.41 -5.05 -4.80
CA THR A 6 -12.63 -6.24 -4.42
C THR A 6 -11.24 -5.77 -4.00
N ILE A 7 -10.76 -6.24 -2.84
CA ILE A 7 -9.39 -5.97 -2.41
C ILE A 7 -8.50 -7.15 -2.78
N GLN A 8 -7.57 -6.93 -3.70
CA GLN A 8 -6.54 -7.88 -4.08
C GLN A 8 -5.27 -7.60 -3.28
N ILE A 9 -4.69 -8.63 -2.65
CA ILE A 9 -3.47 -8.51 -1.85
C ILE A 9 -2.31 -9.07 -2.65
N ILE A 10 -1.25 -8.27 -2.81
CA ILE A 10 -0.01 -8.65 -3.47
C ILE A 10 1.08 -8.76 -2.41
N GLU A 11 1.68 -9.94 -2.31
CA GLU A 11 2.73 -10.28 -1.34
C GLU A 11 4.01 -10.76 -2.03
N ARG A 12 3.94 -11.07 -3.32
CA ARG A 12 5.03 -11.64 -4.11
C ARG A 12 5.24 -10.86 -5.42
N ALA A 13 6.49 -10.78 -5.87
CA ALA A 13 6.82 -10.08 -7.11
C ALA A 13 6.24 -10.78 -8.34
N GLU A 14 6.12 -12.11 -8.29
CA GLU A 14 5.61 -12.95 -9.37
C GLU A 14 4.16 -12.66 -9.75
N GLU A 15 3.38 -12.10 -8.82
CA GLU A 15 2.00 -11.71 -9.10
C GLU A 15 1.93 -10.60 -10.16
N PHE A 16 2.91 -9.69 -10.19
CA PHE A 16 3.01 -8.69 -11.25
C PHE A 16 3.60 -9.24 -12.56
N TYR A 17 4.45 -10.28 -12.50
CA TYR A 17 4.93 -10.94 -13.73
C TYR A 17 3.82 -11.75 -14.42
N ASN A 18 2.94 -12.36 -13.62
CA ASN A 18 1.81 -13.15 -14.12
C ASN A 18 0.63 -12.29 -14.60
N ASP A 19 0.53 -11.04 -14.12
CA ASP A 19 -0.46 -10.06 -14.56
C ASP A 19 0.21 -8.72 -14.93
N PRO A 20 0.72 -8.59 -16.17
CA PRO A 20 1.38 -7.37 -16.63
C PRO A 20 0.46 -6.15 -16.66
N GLU A 21 -0.85 -6.35 -16.87
CA GLU A 21 -1.82 -5.25 -16.87
C GLU A 21 -2.00 -4.69 -15.46
N LEU A 22 -2.07 -5.55 -14.44
CA LEU A 22 -2.08 -5.12 -13.05
C LEU A 22 -0.83 -4.32 -12.70
N ALA A 23 0.35 -4.73 -13.18
CA ALA A 23 1.60 -4.01 -12.96
C ALA A 23 1.55 -2.59 -13.56
N ILE A 24 1.10 -2.47 -14.82
CA ILE A 24 0.93 -1.17 -15.49
C ILE A 24 -0.08 -0.28 -14.73
N GLN A 25 -1.20 -0.85 -14.29
CA GLN A 25 -2.20 -0.10 -13.55
C GLN A 25 -1.71 0.35 -12.17
N TYR A 26 -0.92 -0.48 -11.49
CA TYR A 26 -0.29 -0.12 -10.23
C TYR A 26 0.76 0.98 -10.41
N ASP A 27 1.60 0.91 -11.44
CA ASP A 27 2.59 1.96 -11.74
C ASP A 27 1.90 3.30 -12.00
N ARG A 28 0.81 3.31 -12.79
CA ARG A 28 -0.02 4.52 -13.01
C ARG A 28 -0.62 5.06 -11.71
N LEU A 29 -1.07 4.19 -10.81
CA LEU A 29 -1.56 4.61 -9.49
C LEU A 29 -0.43 5.20 -8.64
N GLY A 30 0.77 4.65 -8.70
CA GLY A 30 1.95 5.18 -8.02
C GLY A 30 2.31 6.59 -8.49
N ASP A 31 2.32 6.82 -9.81
CA ASP A 31 2.53 8.16 -10.39
C ASP A 31 1.44 9.14 -9.98
N SER A 32 0.19 8.68 -9.94
CA SER A 32 -0.95 9.50 -9.49
C SER A 32 -0.85 9.84 -8.00
N SER A 33 -0.43 8.88 -7.16
CA SER A 33 -0.13 9.09 -5.74
C SER A 33 0.96 10.14 -5.55
N ALA A 34 2.06 10.04 -6.32
CA ALA A 34 3.16 11.00 -6.29
C ALA A 34 2.69 12.41 -6.64
N LYS A 35 1.89 12.55 -7.70
CA LYS A 35 1.31 13.83 -8.11
C LYS A 35 0.40 14.42 -7.03
N ALA A 36 -0.47 13.61 -6.43
CA ALA A 36 -1.37 14.05 -5.37
C ALA A 36 -0.62 14.49 -4.09
N GLN A 37 0.52 13.87 -3.81
CA GLN A 37 1.41 14.19 -2.68
C GLN A 37 2.50 15.21 -3.01
N GLN A 38 2.53 15.75 -4.24
CA GLN A 38 3.53 16.71 -4.74
C GLN A 38 4.98 16.18 -4.66
N LEU A 39 5.16 14.88 -4.85
CA LEU A 39 6.48 14.24 -4.91
C LEU A 39 7.08 14.38 -6.32
N SER A 40 8.40 14.52 -6.40
CA SER A 40 9.11 14.64 -7.68
C SER A 40 9.18 13.34 -8.47
N LYS A 41 9.04 12.18 -7.80
CA LYS A 41 9.04 10.84 -8.39
C LYS A 41 8.09 9.94 -7.63
N SER A 42 7.55 8.93 -8.31
CA SER A 42 6.81 7.86 -7.66
C SER A 42 7.68 7.07 -6.70
N ILE A 43 7.12 6.80 -5.52
CA ILE A 43 7.71 5.93 -4.50
C ILE A 43 7.11 4.51 -4.52
N SER A 44 6.19 4.25 -5.45
CA SER A 44 5.44 3.01 -5.59
C SER A 44 5.36 2.59 -7.06
N SER A 45 6.00 1.47 -7.39
CA SER A 45 5.91 0.81 -8.69
C SER A 45 6.16 -0.68 -8.53
N ALA A 46 5.78 -1.50 -9.50
CA ALA A 46 6.02 -2.94 -9.47
C ALA A 46 7.53 -3.25 -9.35
N ALA A 47 8.37 -2.50 -10.07
CA ALA A 47 9.81 -2.62 -9.99
C ALA A 47 10.36 -2.26 -8.59
N LEU A 48 9.89 -1.15 -8.00
CA LEU A 48 10.29 -0.75 -6.64
C LEU A 48 9.82 -1.77 -5.60
N PHE A 49 8.62 -2.33 -5.76
CA PHE A 49 8.08 -3.34 -4.88
C PHE A 49 8.94 -4.61 -4.87
N SER A 50 9.34 -5.11 -6.04
CA SER A 50 10.25 -6.26 -6.18
C SER A 50 11.59 -6.07 -5.48
N ILE A 51 12.13 -4.85 -5.49
CA ILE A 51 13.36 -4.51 -4.76
C ILE A 51 13.09 -4.46 -3.24
N GLN A 52 11.96 -3.87 -2.84
CA GLN A 52 11.60 -3.68 -1.43
C GLN A 52 11.24 -4.99 -0.73
N LEU A 53 10.62 -5.96 -1.43
CA LEU A 53 10.35 -7.31 -0.90
C LEU A 53 11.62 -8.01 -0.38
N LYS A 54 12.78 -7.74 -0.99
CA LYS A 54 14.07 -8.31 -0.56
C LYS A 54 14.64 -7.66 0.71
N ARG A 55 14.09 -6.51 1.12
CA ARG A 55 14.65 -5.64 2.16
C ARG A 55 13.71 -5.41 3.34
N LEU A 56 12.41 -5.58 3.14
CA LEU A 56 11.37 -5.27 4.12
C LEU A 56 10.58 -6.52 4.43
N GLU A 57 10.42 -6.81 5.71
CA GLU A 57 9.47 -7.81 6.18
C GLU A 57 8.04 -7.30 6.05
N ASN A 58 7.06 -8.20 5.98
CA ASN A 58 5.63 -7.89 5.89
C ASN A 58 5.28 -6.85 4.81
N CYS A 59 6.04 -6.82 3.71
CA CYS A 59 5.81 -5.91 2.60
C CYS A 59 4.63 -6.40 1.77
N LYS A 60 3.53 -5.65 1.76
CA LYS A 60 2.29 -6.02 1.06
C LYS A 60 1.66 -4.82 0.37
N ILE A 61 0.95 -5.06 -0.72
CA ILE A 61 0.11 -4.06 -1.39
C ILE A 61 -1.33 -4.57 -1.38
N TYR A 62 -2.26 -3.75 -0.93
CA TYR A 62 -3.68 -3.96 -1.04
C TYR A 62 -4.18 -3.09 -2.20
N ILE A 63 -4.76 -3.68 -3.23
CA ILE A 63 -5.24 -2.97 -4.43
C ILE A 63 -6.77 -3.04 -4.45
N ALA A 64 -7.41 -1.88 -4.49
CA ALA A 64 -8.85 -1.78 -4.67
C ALA A 64 -9.19 -1.90 -6.15
N ARG A 65 -9.91 -2.97 -6.50
CA ARG A 65 -10.33 -3.31 -7.85
C ARG A 65 -11.82 -3.04 -8.02
N LEU A 66 -12.16 -2.28 -9.05
CA LEU A 66 -13.53 -2.14 -9.54
C LEU A 66 -13.59 -2.75 -10.93
N HIS A 67 -14.20 -3.93 -11.05
CA HIS A 67 -14.08 -4.77 -12.25
C HIS A 67 -12.60 -5.06 -12.58
N SER A 68 -12.15 -4.69 -13.78
CA SER A 68 -10.77 -4.85 -14.26
C SER A 68 -9.84 -3.68 -13.91
N ASP A 69 -10.34 -2.64 -13.25
CA ASP A 69 -9.59 -1.41 -13.01
C ASP A 69 -9.10 -1.30 -11.56
N SER A 70 -7.80 -1.04 -11.41
CA SER A 70 -7.23 -0.61 -10.13
C SER A 70 -7.58 0.86 -9.91
N ILE A 71 -8.30 1.14 -8.83
CA ILE A 71 -8.78 2.50 -8.49
C ILE A 71 -8.19 3.06 -7.20
N GLY A 72 -7.43 2.25 -6.47
CA GLY A 72 -6.66 2.69 -5.32
C GLY A 72 -5.75 1.58 -4.82
N PHE A 73 -4.82 1.93 -3.95
CA PHE A 73 -3.96 0.99 -3.29
C PHE A 73 -3.54 1.49 -1.91
N LEU A 74 -3.09 0.56 -1.08
CA LEU A 74 -2.48 0.79 0.22
C LEU A 74 -1.25 -0.12 0.32
N ARG A 75 -0.08 0.44 0.64
CA ARG A 75 1.17 -0.31 0.73
C ARG A 75 1.73 -0.26 2.15
N ILE A 76 2.15 -1.41 2.66
CA ILE A 76 2.76 -1.56 3.99
C ILE A 76 4.11 -2.26 3.93
N GLY A 77 4.88 -2.13 5.02
CA GLY A 77 6.07 -2.94 5.30
C GLY A 77 6.64 -2.62 6.67
N THR A 78 7.35 -3.58 7.28
CA THR A 78 8.07 -3.36 8.54
C THR A 78 9.27 -2.44 8.29
N LYS A 79 9.40 -1.40 9.10
CA LYS A 79 10.55 -0.47 9.09
C LYS A 79 11.20 -0.47 10.47
N HIS A 80 12.52 -0.59 10.46
CA HIS A 80 13.35 -0.31 11.61
C HIS A 80 13.48 1.20 11.78
N LEU A 81 12.95 1.76 12.87
CA LEU A 81 12.89 3.20 13.12
C LEU A 81 13.41 3.54 14.53
N TYR A 82 14.15 4.64 14.61
CA TYR A 82 14.48 5.31 15.87
C TYR A 82 13.39 6.34 16.17
N LEU A 83 12.50 6.03 17.10
CA LEU A 83 11.35 6.85 17.46
C LEU A 83 11.63 7.63 18.75
N LEU A 84 11.33 8.92 18.76
CA LEU A 84 11.34 9.72 19.97
C LEU A 84 10.00 9.56 20.70
N ASN A 85 10.02 9.18 21.97
CA ASN A 85 8.82 9.09 22.78
C ASN A 85 8.52 10.42 23.51
N SER A 86 7.39 10.46 24.24
CA SER A 86 6.97 11.63 25.03
C SER A 86 7.92 12.02 26.16
N ASP A 87 8.78 11.10 26.60
CA ASP A 87 9.80 11.34 27.64
C ASP A 87 11.15 11.76 27.02
N GLU A 88 11.15 12.15 25.74
CA GLU A 88 12.32 12.54 24.96
C GLU A 88 13.41 11.45 24.86
N LYS A 89 13.02 10.18 25.00
CA LYS A 89 13.91 9.02 24.84
C LYS A 89 13.77 8.42 23.45
N TYR A 90 14.92 8.07 22.86
CA TYR A 90 14.97 7.30 21.63
C TYR A 90 14.62 5.83 21.91
N LEU A 91 13.68 5.31 21.14
CA LEU A 91 13.29 3.91 21.10
C LEU A 91 13.68 3.34 19.74
N ASP A 92 14.42 2.25 19.75
CA ASP A 92 14.72 1.49 18.55
C ASP A 92 13.67 0.37 18.38
N LYS A 93 12.88 0.42 17.30
CA LYS A 93 11.77 -0.52 17.06
C LYS A 93 11.55 -0.84 15.61
N ASP A 94 11.24 -2.11 15.35
CA ASP A 94 10.60 -2.55 14.11
C ASP A 94 9.09 -2.32 14.19
N VAL A 95 8.58 -1.49 13.28
CA VAL A 95 7.17 -1.10 13.24
C VAL A 95 6.56 -1.33 11.87
N LEU A 96 5.39 -1.96 11.85
CA LEU A 96 4.58 -2.06 10.64
C LEU A 96 4.16 -0.65 10.22
N SER A 97 4.62 -0.22 9.06
CA SER A 97 4.45 1.14 8.57
C SER A 97 3.57 1.16 7.33
N LEU A 98 2.68 2.14 7.26
CA LEU A 98 2.04 2.54 6.02
C LEU A 98 3.07 3.30 5.18
N LEU A 99 3.39 2.78 4.00
CA LEU A 99 4.47 3.29 3.16
C LEU A 99 3.96 4.18 2.02
N ASP A 100 2.76 3.90 1.51
CA ASP A 100 2.08 4.74 0.53
C ASP A 100 0.58 4.38 0.50
N PHE A 101 -0.27 5.35 0.19
CA PHE A 101 -1.72 5.16 0.19
C PHE A 101 -2.41 6.16 -0.76
N TYR A 102 -3.21 5.64 -1.67
CA TYR A 102 -3.88 6.48 -2.66
C TYR A 102 -5.16 5.84 -3.19
N VAL A 103 -6.14 6.69 -3.48
CA VAL A 103 -7.36 6.35 -4.22
C VAL A 103 -7.53 7.41 -5.29
N LYS A 104 -7.83 7.00 -6.53
CA LYS A 104 -8.12 7.90 -7.66
C LYS A 104 -9.13 8.96 -7.24
N GLU A 105 -8.89 10.22 -7.61
CA GLU A 105 -9.62 11.39 -7.12
C GLU A 105 -11.15 11.26 -7.34
N ALA A 106 -11.54 10.74 -8.51
CA ALA A 106 -12.95 10.51 -8.86
C ALA A 106 -13.68 9.54 -7.89
N PHE A 107 -12.92 8.69 -7.19
CA PHE A 107 -13.40 7.65 -6.28
C PHE A 107 -13.14 7.97 -4.81
N GLN A 108 -12.48 9.09 -4.50
CA GLN A 108 -12.24 9.53 -3.13
C GLN A 108 -13.55 9.88 -2.42
N ARG A 109 -13.53 9.83 -1.09
CA ARG A 109 -14.69 10.09 -0.21
C ARG A 109 -15.88 9.15 -0.45
N ARG A 110 -15.65 7.98 -1.05
CA ARG A 110 -16.64 6.91 -1.27
C ARG A 110 -16.36 5.64 -0.46
N GLN A 111 -15.68 5.77 0.68
CA GLN A 111 -15.31 4.67 1.60
C GLN A 111 -14.33 3.61 1.06
N ILE A 112 -13.81 3.75 -0.15
CA ILE A 112 -12.80 2.82 -0.70
C ILE A 112 -11.52 2.83 0.16
N GLY A 113 -11.09 4.01 0.60
CA GLY A 113 -9.94 4.12 1.50
C GLY A 113 -10.16 3.40 2.84
N LEU A 114 -11.39 3.45 3.37
CA LEU A 114 -11.76 2.72 4.59
C LEU A 114 -11.77 1.21 4.35
N GLN A 115 -12.26 0.73 3.20
CA GLN A 115 -12.22 -0.69 2.83
C GLN A 115 -10.77 -1.20 2.77
N LEU A 116 -9.87 -0.47 2.09
CA LEU A 116 -8.44 -0.79 2.04
C LEU A 116 -7.81 -0.90 3.44
N PHE A 117 -8.06 0.09 4.29
CA PHE A 117 -7.54 0.09 5.66
C PHE A 117 -8.10 -1.05 6.52
N ARG A 118 -9.41 -1.35 6.41
CA ARG A 118 -10.03 -2.46 7.13
C ARG A 118 -9.43 -3.80 6.73
N SER A 119 -9.28 -4.06 5.43
CA SER A 119 -8.62 -5.28 4.94
C SER A 119 -7.18 -5.38 5.45
N MET A 120 -6.44 -4.28 5.50
CA MET A 120 -5.08 -4.27 6.05
C MET A 120 -5.06 -4.56 7.57
N LEU A 121 -6.00 -4.00 8.35
CA LEU A 121 -6.08 -4.22 9.79
C LEU A 121 -6.54 -5.64 10.15
N GLU A 122 -7.52 -6.20 9.44
CA GLU A 122 -8.02 -7.55 9.67
C GLU A 122 -6.91 -8.60 9.50
N VAL A 123 -6.08 -8.43 8.46
CA VAL A 123 -4.93 -9.32 8.23
C VAL A 123 -3.82 -9.08 9.27
N GLY A 124 -3.55 -7.82 9.63
CA GLY A 124 -2.49 -7.45 10.57
C GLY A 124 -2.76 -7.80 12.05
N MET A 125 -4.02 -7.80 12.49
CA MET A 125 -4.37 -8.17 13.87
C MET A 125 -4.34 -9.69 14.14
N THR A 126 -4.33 -10.51 13.09
CA THR A 126 -4.25 -11.98 13.24
C THR A 126 -2.83 -12.45 13.62
N ALA A 127 -1.80 -11.61 13.42
CA ALA A 127 -0.40 -11.92 13.73
C ALA A 127 0.01 -11.69 15.21
N LYS A 128 -0.94 -11.31 16.09
CA LYS A 128 -0.73 -11.16 17.54
C LYS A 128 -1.76 -11.96 18.36
N ARG A 129 -1.82 -13.27 18.16
CA ARG A 129 -2.40 -14.21 19.12
C ARG A 129 -1.44 -15.34 19.40
#